data_AF-H9WMK8-F1
#
_entry.id   AF-H9WMK8-F1
#
_cell.length_a   1.000
_cell.length_b   1.000
_cell.length_c   1.000
_cell.angle_alpha   90.00
_cell.angle_beta   90.00
_cell.angle_gamma   90.00
#
_symmetry.space_group_name_H-M   'P 1'
#
loop_
_entity.id
_entity.type
_entity.pdbx_description
1 polymer ?
#
loop_
_entity_poly.entity_id
_entity_poly.type
_entity_poly.pdbx_seq_one_letter_code
_entity_poly.pdbx_strand_id
1 'polypeptide(L)'
;GMRRIGLIQSLNILISEAGDNFAGRLRRWMDPRLRDSFPVDCAERVARLAASCVDPDPGKRPDTRFVAGELSRVFIMSEQWSERMNANKTCVSSTFEAR
;
A
#
# COMPACT_ATOMS: atom_id res chain seq x y z
N GLY A 1 20.17 19.99 7.82
CA GLY A 1 18.76 20.38 7.64
C GLY A 1 18.13 19.49 6.59
N MET A 2 17.04 18.81 6.92
CA MET A 2 16.35 17.89 6.01
C MET A 2 15.67 18.75 4.93
N ARG A 3 16.08 18.58 3.67
CA ARG A 3 15.46 19.29 2.53
C ARG A 3 13.96 18.97 2.58
N ARG A 4 13.08 19.97 2.52
CA ARG A 4 11.64 19.74 2.38
C ARG A 4 11.41 19.14 0.99
N ILE A 5 11.40 17.82 0.91
CA ILE A 5 11.08 17.07 -0.30
C ILE A 5 9.56 17.08 -0.43
N GLY A 6 9.04 17.41 -1.61
CA GLY A 6 7.59 17.36 -1.86
C GLY A 6 7.05 15.93 -1.80
N LEU A 7 5.76 15.77 -1.52
CA LEU A 7 5.11 14.45 -1.40
C LEU A 7 5.33 13.58 -2.64
N ILE A 8 5.11 14.13 -3.84
CA ILE A 8 5.29 13.42 -5.12
C ILE A 8 6.74 12.95 -5.29
N GLN A 9 7.70 13.81 -4.96
CA GLN A 9 9.12 13.48 -5.08
C GLN A 9 9.53 12.41 -4.06
N SER A 10 9.01 12.46 -2.84
CA SER A 10 9.25 11.43 -1.82
C SER A 10 8.68 10.07 -2.21
N LEU A 11 7.50 10.05 -2.86
CA LEU A 11 6.88 8.85 -3.40
C LEU A 11 7.73 8.23 -4.51
N ASN A 12 8.23 9.04 -5.44
CA ASN A 12 9.09 8.55 -6.52
C ASN A 12 10.40 7.96 -5.99
N ILE A 13 11.05 8.61 -5.02
CA ILE A 13 12.26 8.08 -4.37
C ILE A 13 11.97 6.71 -3.73
N LEU A 14 10.88 6.61 -2.99
CA LEU A 14 10.47 5.37 -2.33
C LEU A 14 10.30 4.21 -3.33
N ILE A 15 9.65 4.47 -4.47
CA ILE A 15 9.36 3.47 -5.50
C ILE A 15 10.61 3.08 -6.30
N SER A 16 11.51 4.03 -6.58
CA SER A 16 12.71 3.81 -7.39
C SER A 16 13.81 3.04 -6.67
N GLU A 17 13.92 3.18 -5.35
CA GLU A 17 14.90 2.45 -4.58
C GLU A 17 14.42 1.02 -4.29
N ALA A 18 14.50 0.12 -5.27
CA ALA A 18 14.26 -1.30 -5.02
C ALA A 18 15.37 -1.88 -4.12
N GLY A 19 15.01 -2.48 -2.99
CA GLY A 19 15.96 -3.09 -2.06
C GLY A 19 15.25 -3.84 -0.94
N ASP A 20 16.01 -4.66 -0.20
CA ASP A 20 15.50 -5.63 0.79
C ASP A 20 14.57 -5.04 1.88
N ASN A 21 14.58 -3.71 2.09
CA ASN A 21 13.72 -3.04 3.06
C ASN A 21 12.67 -2.08 2.43
N PHE A 22 12.19 -2.39 1.23
CA PHE A 22 11.10 -1.63 0.63
C PHE A 22 9.84 -1.60 1.51
N ALA A 23 9.41 -2.76 2.04
CA ALA A 23 8.24 -2.87 2.89
C ALA A 23 8.31 -1.97 4.14
N GLY A 24 9.46 -1.93 4.83
CA GLY A 24 9.64 -1.10 6.02
C GLY A 24 9.65 0.40 5.72
N ARG A 25 10.23 0.81 4.58
CA ARG A 25 10.17 2.20 4.14
C ARG A 25 8.77 2.61 3.71
N LEU A 26 8.06 1.73 3.00
CA LEU A 26 6.68 1.97 2.60
C LEU A 26 5.78 2.16 3.82
N ARG A 27 5.89 1.29 4.84
CA ARG A 27 5.16 1.45 6.11
C ARG A 27 5.44 2.79 6.80
N ARG A 28 6.68 3.27 6.76
CA ARG A 28 7.06 4.57 7.33
C ARG A 28 6.53 5.76 6.52
N TRP A 29 6.38 5.59 5.21
CA TRP A 29 5.90 6.64 4.31
C TRP A 29 4.37 6.73 4.27
N MET A 30 3.67 5.61 4.41
CA MET A 30 2.20 5.54 4.48
C MET A 30 1.64 6.28 5.69
N ASP A 31 0.33 6.58 5.66
CA ASP A 31 -0.35 7.28 6.76
C ASP A 31 -0.11 6.54 8.10
N PRO A 32 0.56 7.18 9.08
CA PRO A 32 0.86 6.57 10.37
C PRO A 32 -0.38 6.07 11.13
N ARG A 33 -1.56 6.62 10.83
CA ARG A 33 -2.84 6.21 11.44
C ARG A 33 -3.26 4.82 11.00
N LEU A 34 -2.79 4.34 9.84
CA LEU A 34 -3.06 2.99 9.35
C LEU A 34 -2.23 1.93 10.08
N ARG A 35 -1.12 2.32 10.74
CA ARG A 35 -0.19 1.40 11.45
C ARG A 35 0.18 0.20 10.58
N ASP A 36 -0.19 -1.01 11.01
CA ASP A 36 0.03 -2.25 10.26
C ASP A 36 -1.28 -2.86 9.75
N SER A 37 -2.37 -2.09 9.74
CA SER A 37 -3.71 -2.50 9.35
C SER A 37 -3.93 -2.49 7.83
N PHE A 38 -2.91 -2.83 7.05
CA PHE A 38 -3.03 -2.96 5.61
C PHE A 38 -2.01 -3.97 5.04
N PRO A 39 -2.35 -4.63 3.91
CA PRO A 39 -1.40 -5.45 3.17
C PRO A 39 -0.39 -4.56 2.43
N VAL A 40 0.91 -4.81 2.64
CA VAL A 40 2.02 -4.06 2.02
C VAL A 40 1.95 -4.09 0.50
N ASP A 41 1.64 -5.25 -0.09
CA ASP A 41 1.54 -5.44 -1.54
C ASP A 41 0.42 -4.60 -2.18
N CYS A 42 -0.64 -4.32 -1.41
CA CYS A 42 -1.72 -3.44 -1.86
C CYS A 42 -1.30 -1.97 -1.76
N ALA A 43 -0.67 -1.59 -0.65
CA ALA A 43 -0.12 -0.24 -0.48
C ALA A 43 0.92 0.09 -1.56
N GLU A 44 1.77 -0.87 -1.93
CA GLU A 44 2.75 -0.69 -3.00
C GLU A 44 2.06 -0.43 -4.34
N ARG A 45 1.06 -1.23 -4.70
CA ARG A 45 0.30 -1.05 -5.94
C ARG A 45 -0.37 0.32 -6.01
N VAL A 46 -1.01 0.74 -4.92
CA VAL A 46 -1.65 2.06 -4.83
C VAL A 46 -0.61 3.17 -4.93
N ALA A 47 0.55 3.02 -4.27
CA ALA A 47 1.64 3.99 -4.35
C ALA A 47 2.15 4.16 -5.80
N ARG A 48 2.36 3.05 -6.52
CA ARG A 48 2.76 3.06 -7.94
C ARG A 48 1.68 3.67 -8.84
N LEU A 49 0.41 3.34 -8.62
CA LEU A 49 -0.71 3.92 -9.35
C LEU A 49 -0.84 5.43 -9.09
N ALA A 50 -0.68 5.87 -7.84
CA ALA A 50 -0.70 7.28 -7.48
C ALA A 50 0.44 8.04 -8.17
N ALA A 51 1.65 7.46 -8.20
CA ALA A 51 2.81 8.03 -8.88
C ALA A 51 2.56 8.24 -10.39
N SER A 52 1.95 7.26 -11.08
CA SER A 52 1.64 7.39 -12.50
C SER A 52 0.53 8.41 -12.77
N CYS A 53 -0.46 8.55 -11.88
CA CYS A 53 -1.53 9.55 -12.01
C CYS A 53 -1.00 11.00 -11.94
N VAL A 54 0.12 11.23 -11.25
CA VAL A 54 0.72 12.56 -11.07
C VAL A 54 2.02 12.74 -11.87
N ASP A 55 2.25 11.91 -12.89
CA ASP A 55 3.44 12.04 -13.73
C ASP A 55 3.50 13.46 -14.33
N PRO A 56 4.69 14.11 -14.31
CA PRO A 56 4.87 15.43 -14.93
C PRO A 56 4.55 15.43 -16.42
N ASP A 57 4.73 14.30 -17.11
CA ASP A 57 4.34 14.11 -18.50
C ASP A 57 2.87 13.68 -18.59
N PRO A 58 1.97 14.51 -19.14
CA PRO A 58 0.56 14.16 -19.29
C PRO A 58 0.33 12.90 -20.13
N GLY A 59 1.22 12.60 -21.09
CA GLY A 59 1.10 11.42 -21.95
C GLY A 59 1.39 10.09 -21.23
N LYS A 60 2.02 10.15 -20.06
CA LYS A 60 2.29 8.97 -19.22
C LYS A 60 1.20 8.70 -18.18
N ARG A 61 0.28 9.65 -18.00
CA ARG A 61 -0.82 9.49 -17.04
C ARG A 61 -1.80 8.43 -17.55
N PRO A 62 -2.21 7.48 -16.70
CA PRO A 62 -3.14 6.44 -17.12
C PRO A 62 -4.54 7.00 -17.39
N ASP A 63 -5.28 6.32 -18.28
CA ASP A 63 -6.72 6.55 -18.45
C ASP A 63 -7.47 6.19 -17.17
N THR A 64 -8.50 6.96 -16.83
CA THR A 64 -9.29 6.74 -15.60
C THR A 64 -9.90 5.33 -15.53
N ARG A 65 -10.23 4.69 -16.67
CA ARG A 65 -10.71 3.30 -16.70
C ARG A 65 -9.65 2.34 -16.20
N PHE A 66 -8.38 2.58 -16.53
CA PHE A 66 -7.26 1.80 -15.99
C PHE A 66 -7.13 2.03 -14.48
N VAL A 67 -7.20 3.28 -14.02
CA VAL A 67 -7.14 3.62 -12.59
C VAL A 67 -8.24 2.92 -11.80
N ALA A 68 -9.49 2.98 -12.29
CA ALA A 68 -10.62 2.30 -11.66
C ALA A 68 -10.45 0.78 -11.63
N GLY A 69 -9.96 0.20 -12.73
CA GLY A 69 -9.67 -1.24 -12.81
C GLY A 69 -8.61 -1.67 -11.81
N GLU A 70 -7.51 -0.92 -11.70
CA GLU A 70 -6.42 -1.24 -10.79
C GLU A 70 -6.84 -1.08 -9.32
N LEU A 71 -7.60 -0.03 -8.98
CA LEU A 71 -8.17 0.14 -7.64
C LEU A 71 -9.15 -0.99 -7.29
N SER A 72 -9.94 -1.46 -8.26
CA SER A 72 -10.86 -2.59 -8.05
C SER A 72 -10.09 -3.88 -7.73
N ARG A 73 -8.97 -4.12 -8.42
CA ARG A 73 -8.09 -5.26 -8.13
C ARG A 73 -7.48 -5.16 -6.73
N VAL A 74 -6.95 -3.98 -6.37
CA VAL A 74 -6.39 -3.75 -5.03
C VAL A 74 -7.45 -3.97 -3.96
N PHE A 75 -8.67 -3.47 -4.16
CA PHE A 75 -9.77 -3.63 -3.20
C PHE A 75 -10.08 -5.10 -2.92
N ILE A 76 -10.21 -5.92 -3.96
CA ILE A 76 -10.43 -7.37 -3.82
C ILE A 76 -9.28 -8.01 -3.04
N MET A 77 -8.02 -7.64 -3.32
CA MET A 77 -6.86 -8.16 -2.59
C MET A 77 -6.86 -7.76 -1.12
N SER A 78 -7.28 -6.52 -0.80
CA SER A 78 -7.36 -6.05 0.59
C SER A 78 -8.47 -6.75 1.38
N GLU A 79 -9.61 -7.03 0.75
CA GLU A 79 -10.70 -7.78 1.38
C GLU A 79 -10.27 -9.21 1.72
N GLN A 80 -9.66 -9.92 0.77
CA GLN A 80 -9.13 -11.27 1.01
C GLN A 80 -8.10 -11.31 2.14
N TRP A 81 -7.24 -10.28 2.24
CA TRP A 81 -6.30 -10.16 3.34
C TRP A 81 -7.02 -9.94 4.68
N SER A 82 -8.05 -9.08 4.70
CA SER A 82 -8.87 -8.79 5.88
C SER A 82 -9.59 -10.05 6.38
N GLU A 83 -10.19 -10.82 5.48
CA GLU A 83 -10.83 -12.10 5.79
C GLU A 83 -9.86 -13.09 6.45
N ARG A 84 -8.66 -13.27 5.87
CA ARG A 84 -7.62 -14.15 6.43
C ARG A 84 -7.18 -13.68 7.82
N MET A 85 -6.99 -12.38 8.01
CA MET A 85 -6.64 -11.81 9.30
C MET A 85 -7.73 -12.02 10.35
N ASN A 86 -9.00 -11.94 9.95
CA ASN A 86 -10.12 -12.19 10.85
C ASN A 86 -10.26 -13.68 11.19
N ALA A 87 -10.12 -14.58 10.21
CA ALA A 87 -10.11 -16.02 10.45
C ALA A 87 -9.01 -16.44 11.44
N ASN A 88 -7.83 -15.83 11.34
CA ASN A 88 -6.72 -16.10 12.25
C ASN A 88 -7.00 -15.62 13.69
N LYS A 89 -7.76 -14.53 13.88
CA LYS A 89 -8.17 -14.11 15.24
C LYS A 89 -9.08 -15.16 15.88
N THR A 90 -10.00 -15.72 15.11
CA THR A 90 -11.00 -16.66 15.62
C THR A 90 -10.40 -18.00 16.03
N CYS A 91 -9.41 -18.53 15.30
CA CYS A 91 -8.76 -19.80 15.66
C CYS A 91 -7.80 -19.70 16.86
N VAL A 92 -7.22 -18.51 17.11
CA VAL A 92 -6.38 -18.26 18.29
C VAL A 92 -7.23 -18.10 19.55
N SER A 93 -8.46 -17.59 19.43
CA SER A 93 -9.35 -17.42 20.58
C SER A 93 -9.89 -18.75 21.11
N SER A 94 -10.20 -19.71 20.23
CA SER A 94 -10.73 -21.02 20.65
C SER A 94 -9.69 -21.92 21.33
N THR A 95 -8.40 -21.68 21.13
CA THR A 95 -7.32 -22.41 21.80
C THR A 95 -7.00 -21.87 23.19
N PHE A 96 -7.41 -20.64 23.53
CA PHE A 96 -7.20 -20.05 24.86
C PHE A 96 -8.32 -20.38 25.85
N GLU A 97 -9.55 -20.62 25.38
CA GLU A 97 -10.69 -21.01 26.24
C GLU A 97 -10.71 -22.51 26.61
N ALA A 98 -9.78 -23.32 26.09
CA ALA A 98 -9.69 -24.74 26.37
C ALA A 98 -8.71 -25.10 27.52
N ARG A 99 -8.38 -24.16 28.41
CA ARG A 99 -7.51 -24.36 29.58
C ARG A 99 -8.16 -23.95 30.88
#